data_AF-A0A5J4TAG5-F1
#
_entry.id   AF-A0A5J4TAG5-F1
#
_cell.length_a   1.000
_cell.length_b   1.000
_cell.length_c   1.000
_cell.angle_alpha   90.00
_cell.angle_beta   90.00
_cell.angle_gamma   90.00
#
_symmetry.space_group_name_H-M   'P 1'
#
loop_
_entity.id
_entity.type
_entity.pdbx_description
1 polymer ?
#
loop_
_entity_poly.entity_id
_entity_poly.type
_entity_poly.pdbx_seq_one_letter_code
_entity_poly.pdbx_strand_id
1 'polypeptide(L)'
;MGHKIYKLAIDFGFIYERKDRDKNNAIKITYGYIIPRESMTERRAPLLIKSQQDIELYKEYVQSVIISVQEKTLIDTKQKYIAVYSVCLMTYLLPISGKPIPSLKIHLSKKRQCLRYVNSPYPNTCVLEAIARHLLKDTKEKRYSDSQVLHKMKEIGNLFYKDFNPKTFGGFNYATDIQKIHDHLKLSVNLFSYEQDDKSFHYFLSQSFPIEGDDELNLLLIQSEEIN
;
A
#
# COMPACT_ATOMS: atom_id res chain seq x y z
N MET A 1 -18.86 21.18 -4.67
CA MET A 1 -17.57 20.97 -3.98
C MET A 1 -17.21 19.50 -4.14
N GLY A 2 -16.10 19.16 -4.80
CA GLY A 2 -15.73 17.76 -5.04
C GLY A 2 -15.41 17.04 -3.73
N HIS A 3 -15.91 15.82 -3.55
CA HIS A 3 -15.59 14.98 -2.40
C HIS A 3 -14.08 14.76 -2.34
N LYS A 4 -13.43 15.35 -1.33
CA LYS A 4 -12.01 15.12 -1.07
C LYS A 4 -11.87 13.68 -0.55
N ILE A 5 -10.98 12.93 -1.19
CA ILE A 5 -10.67 11.54 -0.82
C ILE A 5 -9.51 11.60 0.17
N TYR A 6 -9.64 10.86 1.25
CA TYR A 6 -8.61 10.81 2.30
C TYR A 6 -8.18 9.36 2.50
N LYS A 7 -6.88 9.15 2.71
CA LYS A 7 -6.36 7.90 3.25
C LYS A 7 -6.30 8.04 4.78
N LEU A 8 -6.81 7.04 5.49
CA LEU A 8 -6.68 6.94 6.93
C LEU A 8 -5.72 5.81 7.28
N ALA A 9 -4.65 6.14 8.00
CA ALA A 9 -3.70 5.19 8.56
C ALA A 9 -3.79 5.25 10.09
N ILE A 10 -3.71 4.08 10.73
CA ILE A 10 -3.87 3.96 12.18
C ILE A 10 -2.85 2.98 12.76
N ASP A 11 -2.26 3.38 13.88
CA ASP A 11 -1.43 2.52 14.70
C ASP A 11 -1.83 2.67 16.17
N PHE A 12 -1.59 1.62 16.95
CA PHE A 12 -2.06 1.53 18.33
C PHE A 12 -0.89 1.35 19.28
N GLY A 13 -0.89 2.16 20.32
CA GLY A 13 -0.05 1.93 21.47
C GLY A 13 -0.71 0.93 22.40
N PHE A 14 -0.01 -0.16 22.70
CA PHE A 14 -0.51 -1.21 23.56
C PHE A 14 0.23 -1.25 24.89
N ILE A 15 -0.50 -1.54 25.97
CA ILE A 15 0.08 -2.08 27.20
C ILE A 15 0.12 -3.59 27.05
N TYR A 16 1.28 -4.18 27.32
CA TYR A 16 1.43 -5.63 27.37
C TYR A 16 1.83 -6.09 28.77
N GLU A 17 1.27 -7.22 29.16
CA GLU A 17 1.71 -8.01 30.28
C GLU A 17 2.77 -9.00 29.79
N ARG A 18 3.87 -9.13 30.54
CA ARG A 18 4.89 -10.15 30.30
C ARG A 18 5.01 -11.07 31.51
N LYS A 19 4.83 -12.37 31.29
CA LYS A 19 5.05 -13.43 32.28
C LYS A 19 6.41 -14.06 32.07
N ASP A 20 7.32 -13.80 32.99
CA ASP A 20 8.60 -14.51 33.08
C ASP A 20 8.61 -15.42 34.32
N ARG A 21 9.55 -16.37 34.33
CA ARG A 21 9.87 -17.15 35.53
C ARG A 21 11.22 -16.70 36.04
N ASP A 22 11.32 -16.46 37.35
CA ASP A 22 12.60 -16.13 37.98
C ASP A 22 13.45 -17.40 38.22
N LYS A 23 14.64 -17.22 38.81
CA LYS A 23 15.58 -18.32 39.09
C LYS A 23 15.02 -19.38 40.06
N ASN A 24 13.98 -19.04 40.82
CA ASN A 24 13.30 -19.92 41.77
C ASN A 24 12.00 -20.50 41.18
N ASN A 25 11.80 -20.37 39.86
CA ASN A 25 10.62 -20.82 39.15
C ASN A 25 9.32 -20.11 39.59
N ALA A 26 9.42 -18.98 40.31
CA ALA A 26 8.28 -18.16 40.66
C ALA A 26 7.87 -17.29 39.47
N ILE A 27 6.56 -17.09 39.30
CA ILE A 27 6.01 -16.28 38.20
C ILE A 27 6.22 -14.81 38.53
N LYS A 28 6.94 -14.11 37.66
CA LYS A 28 7.07 -12.65 37.71
C LYS A 28 6.28 -12.04 36.56
N ILE A 29 5.32 -11.18 36.91
CA ILE A 29 4.54 -10.41 35.95
C ILE A 29 5.12 -9.01 35.86
N THR A 30 5.40 -8.56 34.66
CA THR A 30 5.85 -7.19 34.38
C THR A 30 4.96 -6.55 33.32
N TYR A 31 4.86 -5.23 33.34
CA TYR A 31 4.09 -4.47 32.36
C TYR A 31 5.03 -3.61 31.54
N GLY A 32 4.78 -3.54 30.24
CA GLY A 32 5.45 -2.63 29.33
C GLY A 32 4.45 -1.98 28.39
N TYR A 33 4.92 -1.05 27.58
CA TYR A 33 4.10 -0.37 26.59
C TYR A 33 4.82 -0.25 25.25
N ILE A 34 4.03 -0.23 24.18
CA ILE A 34 4.49 0.05 22.81
C ILE A 34 3.94 1.41 22.41
N ILE A 35 4.82 2.31 21.98
CA ILE A 35 4.43 3.62 21.46
C ILE A 35 4.00 3.44 20.01
N PRO A 36 2.83 3.95 19.60
CA PRO A 36 2.42 3.91 18.20
C PRO A 36 3.34 4.82 17.36
N ARG A 37 3.69 4.37 16.16
CA ARG A 37 4.62 5.10 15.28
C ARG A 37 3.98 5.36 13.93
N GLU A 38 4.19 6.55 13.37
CA GLU A 38 3.75 6.89 12.02
C GLU A 38 4.20 5.84 10.99
N SER A 39 5.47 5.44 11.01
CA SER A 39 6.03 4.41 10.11
C SER A 39 5.38 3.02 10.23
N MET A 40 4.63 2.76 11.32
CA MET A 40 3.90 1.51 11.52
C MET A 40 2.43 1.62 11.08
N THR A 41 1.89 2.85 10.97
CA THR A 41 0.54 3.10 10.44
C THR A 41 0.39 2.65 8.98
N GLU A 42 1.51 2.61 8.25
CA GLU A 42 1.58 2.31 6.82
C GLU A 42 1.62 0.82 6.48
N ARG A 43 1.91 -0.04 7.48
CA ARG A 43 1.94 -1.50 7.31
C ARG A 43 0.55 -2.13 7.25
N ARG A 44 -0.49 -1.34 7.51
CA ARG A 44 -1.88 -1.75 7.54
C ARG A 44 -2.59 -1.13 6.35
N ALA A 45 -3.22 -1.97 5.53
CA ALA A 45 -3.79 -1.61 4.25
C ALA A 45 -4.59 -0.29 4.34
N PRO A 46 -4.13 0.79 3.68
CA PRO A 46 -4.82 2.06 3.77
C PRO A 46 -6.16 2.02 3.04
N LEU A 47 -7.24 2.31 3.76
CA LEU A 47 -8.57 2.44 3.17
C LEU A 47 -8.77 3.88 2.69
N LEU A 48 -9.12 4.03 1.41
CA LEU A 48 -9.52 5.31 0.86
C LEU A 48 -10.94 5.62 1.29
N ILE A 49 -11.12 6.68 2.07
CA ILE A 49 -12.40 7.16 2.57
C ILE A 49 -13.00 8.09 1.52
N LYS A 50 -14.06 7.62 0.84
CA LYS A 50 -14.80 8.38 -0.19
C LYS A 50 -16.24 8.64 0.22
N SER A 51 -16.77 7.81 1.10
CA SER A 51 -18.17 7.76 1.52
C SER A 51 -18.30 7.37 3.00
N GLN A 52 -19.51 7.51 3.54
CA GLN A 52 -19.79 7.03 4.90
C GLN A 52 -19.64 5.50 5.01
N GLN A 53 -19.91 4.75 3.93
CA GLN A 53 -19.75 3.30 3.92
C GLN A 53 -18.28 2.90 4.12
N ASP A 54 -17.35 3.63 3.52
CA ASP A 54 -15.91 3.38 3.70
C ASP A 54 -15.47 3.61 5.16
N ILE A 55 -16.12 4.56 5.85
CA ILE A 55 -15.87 4.82 7.28
C ILE A 55 -16.36 3.65 8.14
N GLU A 56 -17.54 3.11 7.86
CA GLU A 56 -18.06 1.97 8.62
C GLU A 56 -17.20 0.72 8.40
N LEU A 57 -16.81 0.43 7.16
CA LEU A 57 -15.89 -0.67 6.87
C LEU A 57 -14.54 -0.50 7.57
N TYR A 58 -14.03 0.74 7.67
CA TYR A 58 -12.80 1.01 8.38
C TYR A 58 -12.92 0.79 9.90
N LYS A 59 -14.08 1.10 10.51
CA LYS A 59 -14.32 0.80 11.92
C LYS A 59 -14.29 -0.71 12.18
N GLU A 60 -14.93 -1.50 11.32
CA GLU A 60 -14.91 -2.96 11.42
C GLU A 60 -13.48 -3.52 11.29
N TYR A 61 -12.72 -3.01 10.31
CA TYR A 61 -11.30 -3.34 10.17
C TYR A 61 -10.50 -3.03 11.43
N VAL A 62 -10.60 -1.81 11.95
CA VAL A 62 -9.92 -1.39 13.19
C VAL A 62 -10.25 -2.33 14.36
N GLN A 63 -11.53 -2.68 14.52
CA GLN A 63 -11.96 -3.60 15.56
C GLN A 63 -11.31 -4.98 15.39
N SER A 64 -11.35 -5.55 14.18
CA SER A 64 -10.74 -6.85 13.89
C SER A 64 -9.25 -6.88 14.21
N VAL A 65 -8.53 -5.78 13.94
CA VAL A 65 -7.09 -5.70 14.19
C VAL A 65 -6.80 -5.64 15.69
N ILE A 66 -7.58 -4.86 16.46
CA ILE A 66 -7.43 -4.83 17.93
C ILE A 66 -7.70 -6.20 18.52
N ILE A 67 -8.79 -6.86 18.09
CA ILE A 67 -9.16 -8.21 18.53
C ILE A 67 -8.02 -9.18 18.21
N SER A 68 -7.57 -9.23 16.96
CA SER A 68 -6.50 -10.14 16.51
C SER A 68 -5.20 -9.96 17.31
N VAL A 69 -4.84 -8.72 17.66
CA VAL A 69 -3.62 -8.45 18.45
C VAL A 69 -3.80 -8.85 19.92
N GLN A 70 -5.00 -8.67 20.49
CA GLN A 70 -5.28 -9.02 21.89
C GLN A 70 -5.65 -10.51 22.09
N GLU A 71 -6.04 -11.19 21.02
CA GLU A 71 -6.28 -12.63 21.01
C GLU A 71 -5.00 -13.40 21.33
N LYS A 72 -5.12 -14.32 22.28
CA LYS A 72 -3.99 -15.12 22.75
C LYS A 72 -3.69 -16.20 21.71
N THR A 73 -2.75 -15.92 20.80
CA THR A 73 -2.26 -16.94 19.87
C THR A 73 -1.37 -17.95 20.59
N LEU A 74 -1.29 -19.19 20.10
CA LEU A 74 -0.45 -20.26 20.68
C LEU A 74 1.07 -19.94 20.61
N ILE A 75 1.44 -18.89 19.87
CA ILE A 75 2.83 -18.51 19.56
C ILE A 75 3.40 -17.59 20.63
N ASP A 76 2.60 -16.70 21.22
CA ASP A 76 3.06 -15.74 22.25
C ASP A 76 2.68 -16.22 23.66
N THR A 77 3.55 -17.02 24.25
CA THR A 77 3.32 -17.61 25.59
C THR A 77 3.76 -16.68 26.73
N LYS A 78 4.55 -15.64 26.44
CA LYS A 78 5.15 -14.77 27.47
C LYS A 78 4.58 -13.37 27.45
N GLN A 79 4.20 -12.83 26.30
CA GLN A 79 3.66 -11.48 26.19
C GLN A 79 2.19 -11.52 25.80
N LYS A 80 1.38 -10.67 26.42
CA LYS A 80 -0.04 -10.52 26.13
C LYS A 80 -0.37 -9.04 26.08
N TYR A 81 -0.90 -8.57 24.96
CA TYR A 81 -1.49 -7.24 24.88
C TYR A 81 -2.80 -7.20 25.68
N ILE A 82 -2.87 -6.31 26.67
CA ILE A 82 -4.00 -6.26 27.62
C ILE A 82 -4.85 -5.00 27.48
N ALA A 83 -4.29 -3.94 26.90
CA ALA A 83 -5.02 -2.69 26.67
C ALA A 83 -4.39 -1.90 25.51
N VAL A 84 -5.22 -1.12 24.81
CA VAL A 84 -4.77 0.00 23.97
C VAL A 84 -4.76 1.23 24.86
N TYR A 85 -3.64 1.94 24.95
CA TYR A 85 -3.54 3.18 25.75
C TYR A 85 -3.39 4.45 24.91
N SER A 86 -3.00 4.32 23.65
CA SER A 86 -2.88 5.44 22.73
C SER A 86 -3.15 5.00 21.28
N VAL A 87 -3.52 5.95 20.44
CA VAL A 87 -3.78 5.72 19.01
C VAL A 87 -3.10 6.84 18.23
N CYS A 88 -2.35 6.47 17.20
CA CYS A 88 -1.84 7.40 16.19
C CYS A 88 -2.77 7.32 14.97
N LEU A 89 -3.38 8.45 14.61
CA LEU A 89 -4.28 8.58 13.46
C LEU A 89 -3.67 9.55 12.47
N MET A 90 -3.43 9.08 11.24
CA MET A 90 -2.88 9.91 10.18
C MET A 90 -3.85 9.96 9.01
N THR A 91 -4.27 11.18 8.66
CA THR A 91 -5.08 11.45 7.48
C THR A 91 -4.21 12.06 6.41
N TYR A 92 -4.05 11.37 5.30
CA TYR A 92 -3.31 11.88 4.15
C TYR A 92 -4.29 12.27 3.05
N LEU A 93 -4.13 13.48 2.54
CA LEU A 93 -4.78 13.90 1.29
C LEU A 93 -3.94 13.35 0.13
N LEU A 94 -3.94 12.04 -0.06
CA LEU A 94 -3.28 11.46 -1.22
C LEU A 94 -4.09 11.80 -2.48
N PRO A 95 -3.46 12.26 -3.57
CA PRO A 95 -4.09 12.17 -4.87
C PRO A 95 -4.33 10.70 -5.19
N ILE A 96 -5.45 10.41 -5.85
CA ILE A 96 -5.77 9.07 -6.32
C ILE A 96 -4.57 8.53 -7.14
N SER A 97 -4.22 7.25 -6.98
CA SER A 97 -3.00 6.68 -7.55
C SER A 97 -2.97 6.77 -9.07
N GLY A 98 -1.79 6.99 -9.64
CA GLY A 98 -1.60 7.10 -11.08
C GLY A 98 -1.10 8.47 -11.56
N LYS A 99 -0.85 9.41 -10.64
CA LYS A 99 -0.11 10.62 -10.98
C LYS A 99 1.39 10.34 -11.16
N PRO A 100 2.03 10.83 -12.24
CA PRO A 100 3.48 10.76 -12.35
C PRO A 100 4.14 11.54 -11.20
N ILE A 101 5.17 10.95 -10.58
CA ILE A 101 5.88 11.58 -9.45
C ILE A 101 7.31 11.92 -9.89
N PRO A 102 7.61 13.18 -10.24
CA PRO A 102 8.89 13.54 -10.85
C PRO A 102 10.12 13.20 -10.00
N SER A 103 10.02 13.28 -8.67
CA SER A 103 11.13 12.92 -7.76
C SER A 103 11.56 11.47 -7.95
N LEU A 104 10.67 10.55 -8.33
CA LEU A 104 11.03 9.16 -8.59
C LEU A 104 12.02 8.96 -9.77
N LYS A 105 12.21 9.97 -10.63
CA LYS A 105 13.20 9.88 -11.71
C LYS A 105 14.63 9.71 -11.18
N ILE A 106 14.92 10.15 -9.95
CA ILE A 106 16.25 9.99 -9.34
C ILE A 106 16.64 8.52 -9.21
N HIS A 107 15.69 7.62 -8.92
CA HIS A 107 15.95 6.18 -8.79
C HIS A 107 16.34 5.54 -10.11
N LEU A 108 15.89 6.10 -11.25
CA LEU A 108 16.33 5.61 -12.55
C LEU A 108 17.84 5.69 -12.64
N SER A 109 18.47 6.82 -12.32
CA SER A 109 19.93 6.97 -12.43
C SER A 109 20.73 5.87 -11.71
N LYS A 110 20.23 5.37 -10.57
CA LYS A 110 20.90 4.36 -9.74
C LYS A 110 20.45 2.92 -10.01
N LYS A 111 19.22 2.70 -10.51
CA LYS A 111 18.59 1.37 -10.64
C LYS A 111 17.84 1.19 -11.98
N ARG A 112 18.34 1.75 -13.09
CA ARG A 112 17.75 1.59 -14.44
C ARG A 112 17.53 0.13 -14.85
N GLN A 113 18.21 -0.83 -14.24
CA GLN A 113 18.07 -2.26 -14.54
C GLN A 113 16.78 -2.88 -13.97
N CYS A 114 16.26 -2.34 -12.87
CA CYS A 114 15.13 -2.93 -12.17
C CYS A 114 13.91 -1.99 -12.11
N LEU A 115 14.09 -0.70 -12.41
CA LEU A 115 13.03 0.31 -12.33
C LEU A 115 12.71 0.91 -13.70
N ARG A 116 11.42 1.12 -13.93
CA ARG A 116 10.89 1.88 -15.06
C ARG A 116 10.01 3.02 -14.55
N TYR A 117 10.33 4.24 -14.96
CA TYR A 117 9.50 5.40 -14.68
C TYR A 117 8.40 5.49 -15.72
N VAL A 118 7.16 5.63 -15.26
CA VAL A 118 5.99 5.85 -16.10
C VAL A 118 5.70 7.34 -16.13
N ASN A 119 5.90 7.95 -17.30
CA ASN A 119 5.67 9.38 -17.50
C ASN A 119 4.41 9.59 -18.36
N SER A 120 3.26 9.25 -17.80
CA SER A 120 2.02 9.33 -18.57
C SER A 120 1.67 10.77 -18.90
N PRO A 121 1.24 11.08 -20.14
CA PRO A 121 0.74 12.41 -20.49
C PRO A 121 -0.64 12.70 -19.89
N TYR A 122 -1.29 11.69 -19.30
CA TYR A 122 -2.56 11.84 -18.60
C TYR A 122 -2.35 11.81 -17.09
N PRO A 123 -3.07 12.66 -16.34
CA PRO A 123 -2.69 13.03 -14.99
C PRO A 123 -2.79 11.91 -13.96
N ASN A 124 -3.62 10.87 -14.16
CA ASN A 124 -3.88 9.84 -13.14
C ASN A 124 -3.82 8.40 -13.69
N THR A 125 -3.11 8.15 -14.80
CA THR A 125 -3.14 6.85 -15.49
C THR A 125 -1.90 5.98 -15.30
N CYS A 126 -0.89 6.41 -14.55
CA CYS A 126 0.38 5.68 -14.44
C CYS A 126 0.24 4.22 -13.98
N VAL A 127 -0.73 3.92 -13.11
CA VAL A 127 -0.98 2.53 -12.66
C VAL A 127 -1.49 1.67 -13.84
N LEU A 128 -2.48 2.17 -14.59
CA LEU A 128 -3.01 1.46 -15.77
C LEU A 128 -1.95 1.31 -16.87
N GLU A 129 -1.09 2.32 -17.04
CA GLU A 129 0.02 2.25 -17.98
C GLU A 129 1.08 1.23 -17.53
N ALA A 130 1.37 1.15 -16.23
CA ALA A 130 2.27 0.12 -15.69
C ALA A 130 1.72 -1.29 -15.92
N ILE A 131 0.42 -1.51 -15.66
CA ILE A 131 -0.26 -2.77 -15.96
C ILE A 131 -0.18 -3.07 -17.46
N ALA A 132 -0.45 -2.09 -18.33
CA ALA A 132 -0.36 -2.27 -19.78
C ALA A 132 1.03 -2.73 -20.21
N ARG A 133 2.09 -2.11 -19.68
CA ARG A 133 3.47 -2.50 -19.98
C ARG A 133 3.81 -3.89 -19.44
N HIS A 134 3.32 -4.24 -18.25
CA HIS A 134 3.48 -5.58 -17.68
C HIS A 134 2.86 -6.65 -18.57
N LEU A 135 1.59 -6.48 -18.95
CA LEU A 135 0.86 -7.42 -19.81
C LEU A 135 1.44 -7.53 -21.22
N LEU A 136 2.03 -6.46 -21.75
CA LEU A 136 2.75 -6.49 -23.02
C LEU A 136 4.11 -7.21 -22.92
N LYS A 137 4.57 -7.53 -21.70
CA LYS A 137 5.92 -8.04 -21.40
C LYS A 137 6.98 -7.07 -21.92
N ASP A 138 6.80 -5.79 -21.63
CA ASP A 138 7.67 -4.69 -22.08
C ASP A 138 9.00 -4.71 -21.31
N THR A 139 10.03 -5.29 -21.92
CA THR A 139 11.38 -5.38 -21.34
C THR A 139 12.31 -4.30 -21.91
N LYS A 140 13.57 -4.27 -21.47
CA LYS A 140 14.58 -3.38 -22.08
C LYS A 140 14.86 -3.72 -23.53
N GLU A 141 14.87 -5.00 -23.84
CA GLU A 141 15.21 -5.59 -25.15
C GLU A 141 14.02 -5.49 -26.10
N LYS A 142 12.79 -5.51 -25.58
CA LYS A 142 11.55 -5.41 -26.36
C LYS A 142 10.63 -4.31 -25.83
N ARG A 143 10.91 -3.09 -26.29
CA ARG A 143 10.17 -1.88 -25.92
C ARG A 143 8.95 -1.68 -26.80
N TYR A 144 7.78 -1.52 -26.18
CA TYR A 144 6.57 -1.11 -26.89
C TYR A 144 6.48 0.41 -26.97
N SER A 145 6.00 0.92 -28.11
CA SER A 145 5.79 2.34 -28.31
C SER A 145 4.69 2.88 -27.38
N ASP A 146 4.73 4.19 -27.12
CA ASP A 146 3.72 4.82 -26.26
C ASP A 146 2.31 4.73 -26.84
N SER A 147 2.17 4.65 -28.18
CA SER A 147 0.87 4.43 -28.81
C SER A 147 0.32 3.02 -28.55
N GLN A 148 1.17 1.99 -28.60
CA GLN A 148 0.79 0.61 -28.29
C GLN A 148 0.40 0.48 -26.81
N VAL A 149 1.18 1.10 -25.94
CA VAL A 149 0.91 1.09 -24.50
C VAL A 149 -0.38 1.84 -24.19
N LEU A 150 -0.60 3.00 -24.81
CA LEU A 150 -1.84 3.76 -24.68
C LEU A 150 -3.06 2.94 -25.15
N HIS A 151 -2.93 2.21 -26.25
CA HIS A 151 -3.99 1.33 -26.74
C HIS A 151 -4.32 0.26 -25.69
N LYS A 152 -3.31 -0.46 -25.18
CA LYS A 152 -3.52 -1.50 -24.17
C LYS A 152 -4.05 -0.93 -22.85
N MET A 153 -3.58 0.24 -22.43
CA MET A 153 -4.08 0.95 -21.26
C MET A 153 -5.58 1.30 -21.38
N LYS A 154 -6.03 1.74 -22.56
CA LYS A 154 -7.45 2.02 -22.81
C LYS A 154 -8.30 0.75 -22.79
N GLU A 155 -7.79 -0.35 -23.34
CA GLU A 155 -8.44 -1.67 -23.28
C GLU A 155 -8.67 -2.09 -21.81
N ILE A 156 -7.64 -2.00 -20.97
CA ILE A 156 -7.73 -2.29 -19.53
C ILE A 156 -8.67 -1.31 -18.83
N GLY A 157 -8.57 -0.01 -19.13
CA GLY A 157 -9.43 1.00 -18.52
C GLY A 157 -10.91 0.74 -18.81
N ASN A 158 -11.24 0.37 -20.06
CA ASN A 158 -12.60 0.01 -20.45
C ASN A 158 -13.09 -1.26 -19.75
N LEU A 159 -12.20 -2.25 -19.58
CA LEU A 159 -12.49 -3.47 -18.83
C LEU A 159 -12.83 -3.16 -17.37
N PHE A 160 -12.15 -2.20 -16.75
CA PHE A 160 -12.31 -1.89 -15.32
C PHE A 160 -13.45 -0.91 -15.01
N TYR A 161 -13.66 0.11 -15.82
CA TYR A 161 -14.47 1.27 -15.43
C TYR A 161 -15.70 1.53 -16.29
N LYS A 162 -15.83 0.87 -17.45
CA LYS A 162 -16.83 1.18 -18.50
C LYS A 162 -16.70 2.65 -18.98
N ASP A 163 -16.67 2.87 -20.29
CA ASP A 163 -16.52 4.21 -20.88
C ASP A 163 -15.28 4.99 -20.37
N PHE A 164 -14.15 4.31 -20.22
CA PHE A 164 -12.94 4.88 -19.65
C PHE A 164 -12.37 6.00 -20.53
N ASN A 165 -12.18 7.17 -19.92
CA ASN A 165 -11.50 8.29 -20.54
C ASN A 165 -10.26 8.68 -19.73
N PRO A 166 -9.04 8.52 -20.29
CA PRO A 166 -7.80 8.80 -19.57
C PRO A 166 -7.66 10.29 -19.18
N LYS A 167 -8.31 11.22 -19.89
CA LYS A 167 -8.25 12.66 -19.59
C LYS A 167 -9.03 13.03 -18.34
N THR A 168 -10.12 12.31 -18.05
CA THR A 168 -11.02 12.59 -16.91
C THR A 168 -10.92 11.51 -15.83
N PHE A 169 -10.04 10.52 -16.01
CA PHE A 169 -9.88 9.44 -15.06
C PHE A 169 -9.42 9.99 -13.70
N GLY A 170 -10.18 9.65 -12.65
CA GLY A 170 -9.87 10.08 -11.29
C GLY A 170 -8.56 9.49 -10.79
N GLY A 171 -8.20 8.30 -11.25
CA GLY A 171 -7.03 7.54 -10.81
C GLY A 171 -7.43 6.16 -10.28
N PHE A 172 -6.43 5.33 -10.03
CA PHE A 172 -6.59 3.97 -9.51
C PHE A 172 -6.78 3.98 -7.99
N ASN A 173 -7.81 3.28 -7.49
CA ASN A 173 -8.04 3.08 -6.07
C ASN A 173 -7.67 1.65 -5.66
N TYR A 174 -6.53 1.46 -5.01
CA TYR A 174 -6.09 0.14 -4.55
C TYR A 174 -7.08 -0.57 -3.60
N ALA A 175 -7.95 0.15 -2.87
CA ALA A 175 -8.92 -0.49 -1.99
C ALA A 175 -10.10 -1.14 -2.74
N THR A 176 -10.55 -0.53 -3.85
CA THR A 176 -11.74 -0.99 -4.59
C THR A 176 -11.43 -1.59 -5.96
N ASP A 177 -10.33 -1.15 -6.57
CA ASP A 177 -9.97 -1.49 -7.94
C ASP A 177 -8.98 -2.65 -8.00
N ILE A 178 -8.37 -3.04 -6.88
CA ILE A 178 -7.48 -4.21 -6.84
C ILE A 178 -8.22 -5.49 -7.22
N GLN A 179 -9.47 -5.63 -6.78
CA GLN A 179 -10.29 -6.79 -7.12
C GLN A 179 -10.50 -6.88 -8.65
N LYS A 180 -10.56 -5.74 -9.36
CA LYS A 180 -10.63 -5.74 -10.83
C LYS A 180 -9.38 -6.33 -11.47
N ILE A 181 -8.20 -6.10 -10.89
CA ILE A 181 -6.95 -6.73 -11.36
C ILE A 181 -7.00 -8.23 -11.12
N HIS A 182 -7.43 -8.66 -9.93
CA HIS A 182 -7.53 -10.08 -9.58
C HIS A 182 -8.55 -10.83 -10.44
N ASP A 183 -9.72 -10.23 -10.66
CA ASP A 183 -10.82 -10.86 -11.38
C ASP A 183 -10.51 -10.98 -12.86
N HIS A 184 -9.98 -9.93 -13.47
CA HIS A 184 -9.83 -9.84 -14.92
C HIS A 184 -8.43 -10.17 -15.43
N LEU A 185 -7.38 -9.87 -14.65
CA LEU A 185 -5.99 -10.00 -15.12
C LEU A 185 -5.25 -11.16 -14.46
N LYS A 186 -5.75 -11.68 -13.34
CA LYS A 186 -5.09 -12.75 -12.58
C LYS A 186 -3.63 -12.39 -12.26
N LEU A 187 -3.42 -11.17 -11.73
CA LEU A 187 -2.11 -10.67 -11.32
C LEU A 187 -2.07 -10.41 -9.81
N SER A 188 -1.01 -10.88 -9.16
CA SER A 188 -0.61 -10.41 -7.84
C SER A 188 -0.03 -9.00 -7.95
N VAL A 189 -0.32 -8.11 -7.01
CA VAL A 189 0.23 -6.74 -7.02
C VAL A 189 1.00 -6.47 -5.75
N ASN A 190 2.25 -6.07 -5.91
CA ASN A 190 3.16 -5.75 -4.82
C ASN A 190 3.51 -4.26 -4.86
N LEU A 191 3.27 -3.56 -3.76
CA LEU A 191 3.61 -2.16 -3.59
C LEU A 191 4.89 -2.06 -2.77
N PHE A 192 5.91 -1.47 -3.38
CA PHE A 192 7.18 -1.18 -2.75
C PHE A 192 7.25 0.29 -2.31
N SER A 193 7.88 0.50 -1.17
CA SER A 193 8.33 1.81 -0.70
C SER A 193 9.86 1.81 -0.62
N TYR A 194 10.45 2.97 -0.33
CA TYR A 194 11.89 3.06 -0.11
C TYR A 194 12.22 3.95 1.08
N GLU A 195 13.29 3.58 1.77
CA GLU A 195 14.02 4.46 2.69
C GLU A 195 15.27 4.98 1.96
N GLN A 196 15.62 6.23 2.20
CA GLN A 196 16.85 6.83 1.69
C GLN A 196 17.85 7.03 2.83
N ASP A 197 18.98 6.35 2.73
CA ASP A 197 20.18 6.65 3.49
C ASP A 197 21.09 7.59 2.69
N ASP A 198 22.13 8.14 3.32
CA ASP A 198 23.06 9.14 2.76
C ASP A 198 23.40 8.95 1.27
N LYS A 199 23.57 7.70 0.79
CA LYS A 199 23.88 7.41 -0.62
C LYS A 199 23.05 6.29 -1.26
N SER A 200 22.23 5.55 -0.53
CA SER A 200 21.51 4.37 -1.03
C SER A 200 20.01 4.47 -0.83
N PHE A 201 19.28 3.81 -1.74
CA PHE A 201 17.85 3.57 -1.58
C PHE A 201 17.65 2.12 -1.15
N HIS A 202 16.90 1.91 -0.08
CA HIS A 202 16.54 0.61 0.44
C HIS A 202 15.06 0.38 0.15
N TYR A 203 14.79 -0.51 -0.81
CA TYR A 203 13.43 -0.82 -1.23
C TYR A 203 12.88 -1.95 -0.38
N PHE A 204 11.67 -1.80 0.13
CA PHE A 204 11.00 -2.82 0.90
C PHE A 204 9.54 -2.96 0.47
N LEU A 205 9.02 -4.19 0.58
CA LEU A 205 7.62 -4.49 0.30
C LEU A 205 6.77 -3.83 1.39
N SER A 206 5.95 -2.85 0.99
CA SER A 206 5.04 -2.13 1.89
C SER A 206 3.69 -2.85 1.98
N GLN A 207 3.16 -3.31 0.85
CA GLN A 207 1.89 -4.00 0.77
C GLN A 207 1.90 -5.03 -0.35
N SER A 208 1.21 -6.15 -0.16
CA SER A 208 1.01 -7.17 -1.18
C SER A 208 -0.47 -7.53 -1.29
N PHE A 209 -0.92 -7.76 -2.52
CA PHE A 209 -2.25 -8.22 -2.88
C PHE A 209 -2.12 -9.51 -3.69
N PRO A 210 -1.85 -10.66 -3.03
CA PRO A 210 -1.55 -11.91 -3.69
C PRO A 210 -2.84 -12.59 -4.20
N ILE A 211 -2.67 -13.40 -5.25
CA ILE A 211 -3.62 -14.42 -5.69
C ILE A 211 -2.87 -15.75 -5.92
N GLU A 212 -3.60 -16.85 -6.14
CA GLU A 212 -2.97 -18.11 -6.56
C GLU A 212 -2.32 -17.96 -7.95
N GLY A 213 -0.99 -17.98 -8.00
CA GLY A 213 -0.19 -17.88 -9.22
C GLY A 213 1.12 -17.11 -9.04
N ASP A 214 1.98 -17.15 -10.07
CA ASP A 214 3.35 -16.59 -10.03
C ASP A 214 3.50 -15.23 -10.76
N ASP A 215 2.43 -14.70 -11.38
CA ASP A 215 2.52 -13.45 -12.16
C ASP A 215 2.30 -12.23 -11.26
N GLU A 216 3.37 -11.46 -11.07
CA GLU A 216 3.43 -10.35 -10.10
C GLU A 216 3.75 -9.01 -10.76
N LEU A 217 2.91 -8.02 -10.46
CA LEU A 217 3.15 -6.62 -10.78
C LEU A 217 3.77 -5.89 -9.58
N ASN A 218 5.03 -5.51 -9.71
CA ASN A 218 5.75 -4.73 -8.69
C ASN A 218 5.70 -3.23 -9.01
N LEU A 219 5.16 -2.41 -8.10
CA LEU A 219 5.03 -0.96 -8.25
C LEU A 219 5.77 -0.23 -7.14
N LEU A 220 6.60 0.75 -7.48
CA LEU A 220 7.25 1.65 -6.52
C LEU A 220 6.41 2.93 -6.35
N LEU A 221 6.04 3.27 -5.11
CA LEU A 221 5.28 4.47 -4.76
C LEU A 221 6.10 5.37 -3.82
N ILE A 222 5.87 6.69 -3.90
CA ILE A 222 6.37 7.65 -2.90
C ILE A 222 5.32 7.80 -1.80
N GLN A 223 5.75 7.68 -0.55
CA GLN A 223 4.97 8.04 0.63
C GLN A 223 4.88 9.57 0.73
N SER A 224 3.77 10.07 1.26
CA SER A 224 3.37 11.49 1.23
C SER A 224 4.30 12.49 1.89
N GLU A 225 5.41 12.05 2.50
CA GLU A 225 6.35 12.92 3.20
C GLU A 225 7.13 13.87 2.27
N GLU A 226 7.28 13.54 0.97
CA GLU A 226 8.08 14.34 0.02
C GLU A 226 7.28 15.37 -0.83
N ILE A 227 6.02 15.70 -0.50
CA ILE A 227 5.22 16.70 -1.28
C ILE A 227 5.12 18.08 -0.58
N ASN A 228 5.86 18.30 0.51
CA ASN A 228 5.96 19.64 1.12
C ASN A 228 7.08 20.48 0.49
#